data_AF-A0AA38LGH0-F1
#
_entry.id   AF-A0AA38LGH0-F1
#
_cell.length_a   1.000
_cell.length_b   1.000
_cell.length_c   1.000
_cell.angle_alpha   90.00
_cell.angle_beta   90.00
_cell.angle_gamma   90.00
#
_symmetry.space_group_name_H-M   'P 1'
#
loop_
_entity.id
_entity.type
_entity.pdbx_description
1 polymer ?
#
loop_
_entity_poly.entity_id
_entity_poly.type
_entity_poly.pdbx_seq_one_letter_code
_entity_poly.pdbx_strand_id
1 'polypeptide(L)'
;GEQLSRRKLGILNVIDGMLLAAELVYPLYIAASADSQDNVSRKGEELLKRKAAGADLEDPALINTLFLLFQGTVSNEGITSEERINPASTGLKARLMSVFNHSIKAANSFPATLRCIFDCIY
;
A
#
# COMPACT_ATOMS: atom_id res chain seq x y z
N GLY A 1 9.17 12.97 -16.97
CA GLY A 1 9.73 11.92 -16.09
C GLY A 1 10.42 12.51 -14.88
N GLU A 2 11.53 13.22 -15.09
CA GLU A 2 12.43 13.66 -14.01
C GLU A 2 11.82 14.62 -12.98
N GLN A 3 11.04 15.63 -13.41
CA GLN A 3 10.39 16.54 -12.45
C GLN A 3 9.39 15.83 -11.53
N LEU A 4 8.59 14.90 -12.08
CA LEU A 4 7.65 14.11 -11.28
C LEU A 4 8.40 13.23 -10.29
N SER A 5 9.51 12.64 -10.71
CA SER A 5 10.40 11.86 -9.85
C SER A 5 10.92 12.64 -8.66
N ARG A 6 11.46 13.83 -8.91
CA ARG A 6 11.94 14.73 -7.86
C ARG A 6 10.83 15.09 -6.88
N ARG A 7 9.60 15.33 -7.36
CA ARG A 7 8.44 15.63 -6.49
C ARG A 7 8.07 14.43 -5.61
N LYS A 8 7.97 13.22 -6.18
CA LYS A 8 7.68 12.00 -5.41
C LYS A 8 8.73 11.75 -4.33
N LEU A 9 10.02 11.88 -4.68
CA LEU A 9 11.12 11.78 -3.70
C LEU A 9 11.03 12.86 -2.61
N GLY A 10 10.69 14.09 -2.97
CA GLY A 10 10.45 15.17 -2.01
C GLY A 10 9.38 14.81 -0.99
N ILE A 11 8.26 14.25 -1.44
CA ILE A 11 7.18 13.78 -0.56
C ILE A 11 7.67 12.67 0.39
N LEU A 12 8.40 11.68 -0.13
CA LEU A 12 8.97 10.60 0.71
C LEU A 12 9.93 11.14 1.77
N ASN A 13 10.77 12.12 1.42
CA ASN A 13 11.68 12.75 2.36
C ASN A 13 10.95 13.55 3.45
N VAL A 14 9.86 14.24 3.10
CA VAL A 14 9.02 14.94 4.09
C VAL A 14 8.40 13.93 5.05
N ILE A 15 7.79 12.85 4.54
CA ILE A 15 7.16 11.81 5.39
C ILE A 15 8.20 11.14 6.31
N ASP A 16 9.39 10.81 5.79
CA ASP A 16 10.48 10.25 6.61
C ASP A 16 10.90 11.21 7.73
N GLY A 17 10.95 12.51 7.45
CA GLY A 17 11.25 13.55 8.44
C GLY A 17 10.17 13.76 9.51
N MET A 18 8.94 13.30 9.28
CA MET A 18 7.82 13.45 10.24
C MET A 18 7.85 12.42 11.38
N LEU A 19 8.70 11.39 11.30
CA LEU A 19 8.86 10.37 12.35
C LEU A 19 7.53 9.71 12.78
N LEU A 20 6.66 9.44 11.81
CA LEU A 20 5.35 8.82 12.03
C LEU A 20 5.49 7.34 12.44
N ALA A 21 4.44 6.80 13.07
CA ALA A 21 4.36 5.39 13.45
C ALA A 21 4.46 4.45 12.24
N ALA A 22 5.02 3.26 12.46
CA ALA A 22 5.30 2.28 11.42
C ALA A 22 4.04 1.90 10.63
N GLU A 23 2.92 1.70 11.31
CA GLU A 23 1.61 1.36 10.75
C GLU A 23 1.08 2.46 9.81
N LEU A 24 1.37 3.72 10.10
CA LEU A 24 0.92 4.85 9.28
C LEU A 24 1.75 5.00 8.00
N VAL A 25 3.05 4.73 8.07
CA VAL A 25 3.95 4.89 6.91
C VAL A 25 4.04 3.65 6.04
N TYR A 26 3.71 2.47 6.57
CA TYR A 26 3.78 1.20 5.84
C TYR A 26 3.01 1.24 4.49
N PRO A 27 1.73 1.69 4.44
CA PRO A 27 0.98 1.75 3.18
C PRO A 27 1.62 2.69 2.15
N LEU A 28 2.25 3.79 2.62
CA LEU A 28 2.90 4.77 1.76
C LEU A 28 4.20 4.22 1.18
N TYR A 29 5.03 3.57 2.00
CA TYR A 29 6.31 3.05 1.56
C TYR A 29 6.18 1.80 0.71
N ILE A 30 5.21 0.92 0.97
CA ILE A 30 4.94 -0.21 0.06
C ILE A 30 4.44 0.25 -1.30
N ALA A 31 3.57 1.28 -1.35
CA ALA A 31 3.15 1.91 -2.60
C ALA A 31 4.32 2.54 -3.34
N ALA A 32 5.19 3.27 -2.63
CA ALA A 32 6.39 3.86 -3.22
C ALA A 32 7.35 2.80 -3.77
N SER A 33 7.53 1.67 -3.09
CA SER A 33 8.39 0.56 -3.54
C SER A 33 7.92 -0.11 -4.85
N ALA A 34 6.67 0.13 -5.23
CA ALA A 34 6.06 -0.33 -6.49
C ALA A 34 6.07 0.73 -7.60
N ASP A 35 6.67 1.91 -7.38
CA ASP A 35 6.69 2.99 -8.37
C ASP A 35 7.47 2.58 -9.64
N SER A 36 7.04 3.10 -10.79
CA SER A 36 7.70 2.84 -12.07
C SER A 36 9.05 3.55 -12.24
N GLN A 37 9.35 4.52 -11.36
CA GLN A 37 10.60 5.26 -11.37
C GLN A 37 11.58 4.64 -10.38
N ASP A 38 12.69 4.10 -10.88
CA ASP A 38 13.68 3.31 -10.12
C ASP A 38 14.15 4.01 -8.84
N ASN A 39 14.43 5.31 -8.90
CA ASN A 39 14.88 6.06 -7.74
C ASN A 39 13.79 6.18 -6.65
N VAL A 40 12.52 6.30 -7.03
CA VAL A 40 11.38 6.32 -6.09
C VAL A 40 11.17 4.94 -5.50
N SER A 41 11.19 3.89 -6.32
CA SER A 41 10.98 2.52 -5.85
C SER A 41 12.10 2.05 -4.93
N ARG A 42 13.36 2.34 -5.25
CA ARG A 42 14.51 2.06 -4.37
C ARG A 42 14.41 2.80 -3.04
N LYS A 43 14.00 4.08 -3.06
CA LYS A 43 13.82 4.84 -1.82
C LYS A 43 12.66 4.30 -0.98
N GLY A 44 11.55 3.94 -1.61
CA GLY A 44 10.40 3.31 -0.95
C GLY A 44 10.79 2.00 -0.27
N GLU A 45 11.54 1.13 -0.95
CA GLU A 45 12.07 -0.12 -0.41
C GLU A 45 13.00 0.10 0.79
N GLU A 46 13.90 1.09 0.70
CA GLU A 46 14.78 1.47 1.80
C GLU A 46 13.99 1.92 3.03
N LEU A 47 13.01 2.80 2.84
CA LEU A 47 12.18 3.34 3.92
C LEU A 47 11.27 2.26 4.52
N LEU A 48 10.68 1.38 3.71
CA LEU A 48 9.86 0.26 4.17
C LEU A 48 10.66 -0.62 5.15
N LYS A 49 11.90 -0.98 4.81
CA LYS A 49 12.79 -1.79 5.65
C LYS A 49 13.29 -1.08 6.90
N ARG A 50 13.55 0.23 6.83
CA ARG A 50 14.18 0.96 7.94
C ARG A 50 13.18 1.56 8.91
N LYS A 51 12.02 2.01 8.42
CA LYS A 51 11.06 2.82 9.17
C LYS A 51 9.75 2.10 9.44
N ALA A 52 9.40 1.11 8.61
CA ALA A 52 8.14 0.39 8.72
C ALA A 52 8.30 -1.10 9.05
N ALA A 53 9.53 -1.59 9.26
CA ALA A 53 9.78 -3.02 9.55
C ALA A 53 9.14 -3.52 10.84
N GLY A 54 8.84 -2.62 11.79
CA GLY A 54 8.15 -2.96 13.03
C GLY A 54 6.63 -2.87 12.96
N ALA A 55 6.04 -2.60 11.78
CA ALA A 55 4.59 -2.48 11.66
C ALA A 55 3.90 -3.83 11.99
N ASP A 56 2.86 -3.77 12.81
CA ASP A 56 2.06 -4.96 13.14
C ASP A 56 1.14 -5.35 11.97
N LEU A 57 1.50 -6.41 11.25
CA LEU A 57 0.70 -6.95 10.14
C LEU A 57 -0.53 -7.75 10.59
N GLU A 58 -0.80 -7.81 11.89
CA GLU A 58 -2.05 -8.31 12.46
C GLU A 58 -2.98 -7.17 12.92
N ASP A 59 -2.51 -5.92 12.87
CA ASP A 59 -3.33 -4.75 13.19
C ASP A 59 -4.50 -4.63 12.18
N PRO A 60 -5.76 -4.62 12.66
CA PRO A 60 -6.92 -4.53 11.78
C PRO A 60 -6.98 -3.26 10.94
N ALA A 61 -6.52 -2.11 11.46
CA ALA A 61 -6.60 -0.84 10.75
C ALA A 61 -5.57 -0.80 9.60
N LEU A 62 -4.36 -1.31 9.82
CA LEU A 62 -3.36 -1.47 8.78
C LEU A 62 -3.86 -2.43 7.70
N ILE A 63 -4.31 -3.63 8.07
CA ILE A 63 -4.78 -4.62 7.09
C ILE A 63 -5.96 -4.10 6.26
N ASN A 64 -6.92 -3.41 6.88
CA ASN A 64 -8.01 -2.76 6.15
C ASN A 64 -7.51 -1.70 5.17
N THR A 65 -6.51 -0.91 5.56
CA THR A 65 -5.88 0.08 4.68
C THR A 65 -5.17 -0.58 3.49
N LEU A 66 -4.48 -1.69 3.72
CA LEU A 66 -3.80 -2.44 2.66
C LEU A 66 -4.80 -3.10 1.69
N PHE A 67 -5.93 -3.59 2.18
CA PHE A 67 -7.02 -4.06 1.31
C PHE A 67 -7.64 -2.93 0.48
N LEU A 68 -7.84 -1.76 1.08
CA LEU A 68 -8.30 -0.57 0.36
C LEU A 68 -7.32 -0.16 -0.74
N LEU A 69 -6.01 -0.20 -0.47
CA LEU A 69 -5.01 0.02 -1.52
C LEU A 69 -5.10 -1.03 -2.63
N PHE A 70 -5.25 -2.30 -2.27
CA PHE A 70 -5.30 -3.39 -3.25
C PHE A 70 -6.52 -3.26 -4.18
N GLN A 71 -7.71 -3.18 -3.59
CA GLN A 71 -8.99 -3.29 -4.29
C GLN A 71 -9.53 -1.93 -4.77
N GLY A 72 -9.00 -0.84 -4.22
CA GLY A 72 -9.62 0.47 -4.32
C GLY A 72 -10.94 0.52 -3.57
N THR A 73 -11.71 1.57 -3.80
CA THR A 73 -13.08 1.69 -3.28
C THR A 73 -13.97 0.69 -4.02
N VAL A 74 -14.35 -0.38 -3.34
CA VAL A 74 -15.34 -1.35 -3.85
C VAL A 74 -16.72 -0.73 -3.62
N SER A 75 -17.37 -0.32 -4.71
CA SER A 75 -18.60 0.48 -4.70
C SER A 75 -19.63 0.00 -3.68
N ASN A 76 -19.94 0.86 -2.72
CA ASN A 76 -21.24 0.88 -2.04
C ASN A 76 -21.93 2.20 -2.46
N GLU A 77 -23.24 2.13 -2.63
CA GLU A 77 -24.06 3.30 -2.99
C GLU A 77 -23.76 4.48 -2.06
N GLY A 78 -23.46 5.66 -2.63
CA GLY A 78 -23.30 6.91 -1.87
C GLY A 78 -21.89 7.52 -1.80
N ILE A 79 -20.86 6.89 -2.39
CA ILE A 79 -19.50 7.48 -2.42
C ILE A 79 -19.37 8.43 -3.62
N THR A 80 -18.88 9.64 -3.38
CA THR A 80 -18.64 10.63 -4.44
C THR A 80 -17.45 10.23 -5.32
N SER A 81 -17.40 10.76 -6.55
CA SER A 81 -16.26 10.49 -7.45
C SER A 81 -14.91 10.94 -6.87
N GLU A 82 -14.90 11.93 -5.96
CA GLU A 82 -13.69 12.47 -5.33
C GLU A 82 -13.15 11.56 -4.21
N GLU A 83 -14.02 10.81 -3.55
CA GLU A 83 -13.67 9.85 -2.49
C GLU A 83 -13.28 8.48 -3.05
N ARG A 84 -13.42 8.28 -4.35
CA ARG A 84 -13.16 7.00 -5.00
C ARG A 84 -11.66 6.78 -5.18
N ILE A 85 -11.18 5.71 -4.56
CA ILE A 85 -9.81 5.23 -4.71
C ILE A 85 -9.78 4.19 -5.82
N ASN A 86 -8.90 4.38 -6.80
CA ASN A 86 -8.67 3.40 -7.85
C ASN A 86 -7.90 2.19 -7.28
N PRO A 87 -8.14 0.97 -7.79
CA PRO A 87 -7.37 -0.20 -7.41
C PRO A 87 -5.87 -0.04 -7.66
N ALA A 88 -5.06 -0.76 -6.88
CA ALA A 88 -3.61 -0.80 -7.05
C ALA A 88 -3.19 -1.29 -8.44
N SER A 89 -2.04 -0.80 -8.91
CA SER A 89 -1.36 -1.33 -10.09
C SER A 89 -0.93 -2.78 -9.88
N THR A 90 -0.71 -3.53 -10.96
CA THR A 90 -0.26 -4.94 -10.88
C THR A 90 1.00 -5.12 -10.04
N GLY A 91 1.98 -4.22 -10.17
CA GLY A 91 3.21 -4.27 -9.37
C GLY A 91 2.97 -4.05 -7.88
N LEU A 92 2.05 -3.17 -7.51
CA LEU A 92 1.67 -2.94 -6.11
C LEU A 92 0.83 -4.11 -5.57
N LYS A 93 -0.12 -4.64 -6.36
CA LYS A 93 -0.90 -5.83 -6.00
C LYS A 93 0.00 -7.02 -5.69
N ALA A 94 1.02 -7.29 -6.52
CA ALA A 94 1.97 -8.38 -6.27
C ALA A 94 2.71 -8.25 -4.93
N ARG A 95 3.15 -7.04 -4.59
CA ARG A 95 3.80 -6.76 -3.29
C ARG A 95 2.84 -6.91 -2.12
N LEU A 96 1.62 -6.38 -2.24
CA LEU A 96 0.58 -6.52 -1.22
C LEU A 96 0.18 -7.98 -0.99
N MET A 97 0.10 -8.81 -2.04
CA MET A 97 -0.15 -10.25 -1.88
C MET A 97 0.95 -10.94 -1.06
N SER A 98 2.21 -10.56 -1.25
CA SER A 98 3.30 -11.08 -0.41
C SER A 98 3.08 -10.75 1.06
N VAL A 99 2.55 -9.57 1.37
CA VAL A 99 2.21 -9.16 2.75
C VAL A 99 1.03 -9.98 3.28
N PHE A 100 -0.04 -10.11 2.51
CA PHE A 100 -1.24 -10.85 2.92
C PHE A 100 -0.97 -12.34 3.18
N ASN A 101 -0.06 -12.96 2.42
CA ASN A 101 0.35 -14.35 2.63
C ASN A 101 1.04 -14.59 3.99
N HIS A 102 1.53 -13.54 4.64
CA HIS A 102 2.18 -13.61 5.94
C HIS A 102 1.31 -13.08 7.09
N SER A 103 0.04 -12.74 6.84
CA SER A 103 -0.87 -12.18 7.85
C SER A 103 -2.08 -13.08 8.10
N ILE A 104 -2.28 -13.50 9.35
CA ILE A 104 -3.45 -14.30 9.76
C ILE A 104 -4.71 -13.43 9.68
N LYS A 105 -4.62 -12.16 10.07
CA LYS A 105 -5.70 -11.19 9.99
C LYS A 105 -6.13 -10.97 8.54
N ALA A 106 -5.18 -10.85 7.62
CA ALA A 106 -5.48 -10.75 6.19
C ALA A 106 -6.13 -12.03 5.68
N ALA A 107 -5.64 -13.21 6.05
CA ALA A 107 -6.22 -14.49 5.63
C ALA A 107 -7.69 -14.64 6.08
N ASN A 108 -8.05 -14.09 7.25
CA ASN A 108 -9.39 -14.18 7.82
C ASN A 108 -10.33 -13.00 7.48
N SER A 109 -9.91 -12.07 6.62
CA SER A 109 -10.68 -10.87 6.27
C SER A 109 -11.70 -11.13 5.14
N PHE A 110 -12.78 -11.85 5.45
CA PHE A 110 -13.87 -12.08 4.49
C PHE A 110 -14.78 -10.83 4.32
N PRO A 111 -15.20 -10.47 3.09
CA PRO A 111 -14.92 -11.09 1.79
C PRO A 111 -13.70 -10.51 1.06
N ALA A 112 -12.92 -9.63 1.69
CA ALA A 112 -11.80 -8.94 1.05
C ALA A 112 -10.74 -9.90 0.51
N THR A 113 -10.34 -10.90 1.29
CA THR A 113 -9.33 -11.90 0.89
C THR A 113 -9.76 -12.68 -0.35
N LEU A 114 -11.02 -13.09 -0.41
CA LEU A 114 -11.56 -13.85 -1.53
C LEU A 114 -11.54 -13.01 -2.82
N ARG A 115 -11.90 -11.73 -2.73
CA ARG A 115 -11.80 -10.79 -3.85
C ARG A 115 -10.35 -10.63 -4.33
N CYS A 116 -9.40 -10.47 -3.41
CA CYS A 116 -7.97 -10.41 -3.76
C CYS A 116 -7.48 -11.66 -4.51
N ILE A 117 -7.90 -12.85 -4.08
CA ILE A 117 -7.54 -14.11 -4.75
C ILE A 117 -8.09 -14.13 -6.18
N PHE A 118 -9.37 -13.80 -6.36
CA PHE A 118 -9.97 -13.76 -7.70
C PHE A 118 -9.33 -12.70 -8.59
N ASP A 119 -9.05 -11.50 -8.07
CA ASP A 119 -8.32 -10.42 -8.76
C ASP A 119 -6.90 -10.80 -9.21
N CYS A 120 -6.29 -11.83 -8.61
CA CYS A 120 -4.95 -12.30 -8.99
C CYS A 120 -4.98 -13.43 -10.01
N ILE A 121 -6.10 -14.15 -10.13
CA ILE A 121 -6.25 -15.29 -11.04
C ILE A 121 -6.80 -14.84 -12.40
N TYR A 122 -7.67 -13.83 -12.41
CA TYR A 122 -8.37 -13.31 -13.58
C TYR A 122 -7.83 -11.94 -13.98
#